data_AF-A0A2M7PU87-F1
#
_entry.id   AF-A0A2M7PU87-F1
#
_cell.length_a   1.000
_cell.length_b   1.000
_cell.length_c   1.000
_cell.angle_alpha   90.00
_cell.angle_beta   90.00
_cell.angle_gamma   90.00
#
_symmetry.space_group_name_H-M   'P 1'
#
loop_
_entity.id
_entity.type
_entity.pdbx_description
1 polymer ?
#
loop_
_entity_poly.entity_id
_entity_poly.type
_entity_poly.pdbx_seq_one_letter_code
_entity_poly.pdbx_strand_id
1 'polypeptide(L)'
;NLNSWDPDDASITKVTSSGTRYITIDRPPGINNLEYKLTRGSLSSSESDEFGNEVSNRTMEFGKKDTIKVSVKGWTDKPETKPVRVVLLISHLPKNTPGTDPVFFASNLNSWAAGDKNYQFQRNNEGQLFYSLPRKKFMLDYKITRGDWSTVEVDKNGYDISNRQTNLENADTVFLTVSRWKDLGGSGDDDMTIIVDRVPETTPENAKLYISGSFNDWDPGKLRYKFWKDAAGRYFINLPRRNGDFEFRITRGSWESTQVDANGSDIPPYQYNYQDFDTLTLAIENWKDIPEKEMYQITIVIDKIPANTPVNDQIFLAPDFNGWNPEDRQLIFGRLTDGRPVLTIATHGNKMDFKITRGGWHTVEVNQYGEEITNRTLYFGFADTVYLEIDRWRDR
;
A
#
# COMPACT_ATOMS: atom_id res chain seq x y z
N ASN A 1 28.64 -61.62 7.94
CA ASN A 1 27.67 -61.68 6.83
C ASN A 1 27.53 -63.11 6.39
N LEU A 2 26.32 -63.66 6.44
CA LEU A 2 26.09 -65.10 6.25
C LEU A 2 26.32 -65.57 4.81
N ASN A 3 26.03 -64.69 3.85
CA ASN A 3 26.11 -64.97 2.41
C ASN A 3 26.87 -63.87 1.64
N SER A 4 27.73 -63.09 2.32
CA SER A 4 28.52 -62.01 1.70
C SER A 4 27.74 -60.98 0.87
N TRP A 5 26.45 -60.77 1.14
CA TRP A 5 25.54 -59.92 0.35
C TRP A 5 25.29 -60.43 -1.08
N ASP A 6 25.55 -61.71 -1.36
CA ASP A 6 25.23 -62.36 -2.61
C ASP A 6 23.70 -62.60 -2.71
N PRO A 7 22.99 -61.95 -3.65
CA PRO A 7 21.55 -62.16 -3.82
C PRO A 7 21.21 -63.55 -4.36
N ASP A 8 22.14 -64.25 -5.02
CA ASP A 8 21.92 -65.60 -5.55
C ASP A 8 22.03 -66.67 -4.45
N ASP A 9 22.69 -66.35 -3.32
CA ASP A 9 22.73 -67.13 -2.08
C ASP A 9 21.85 -66.49 -0.99
N ALA A 10 20.70 -65.92 -1.38
CA ALA A 10 19.77 -65.30 -0.45
C ALA A 10 18.90 -66.33 0.30
N SER A 11 18.64 -66.07 1.58
CA SER A 11 17.63 -66.81 2.32
C SER A 11 16.22 -66.39 1.88
N ILE A 12 15.41 -67.34 1.37
CA ILE A 12 14.12 -67.05 0.73
C ILE A 12 12.94 -67.21 1.73
N THR A 13 12.08 -66.20 1.80
CA THR A 13 10.88 -66.24 2.66
C THR A 13 9.85 -67.25 2.18
N LYS A 14 9.20 -67.95 3.12
CA LYS A 14 7.99 -68.75 2.91
C LYS A 14 6.74 -67.89 3.14
N VAL A 15 5.59 -68.31 2.60
CA VAL A 15 4.30 -67.61 2.73
C VAL A 15 3.32 -68.48 3.51
N THR A 16 2.64 -67.92 4.51
CA THR A 16 1.55 -68.60 5.23
C THR A 16 0.24 -68.57 4.43
N SER A 17 -0.74 -69.38 4.82
CA SER A 17 -2.10 -69.35 4.23
C SER A 17 -2.80 -67.99 4.38
N SER A 18 -2.41 -67.20 5.38
CA SER A 18 -2.87 -65.82 5.60
C SER A 18 -2.12 -64.75 4.80
N GLY A 19 -1.15 -65.14 3.96
CA GLY A 19 -0.36 -64.23 3.13
C GLY A 19 0.86 -63.61 3.82
N THR A 20 1.15 -63.96 5.08
CA THR A 20 2.32 -63.45 5.81
C THR A 20 3.60 -64.13 5.31
N ARG A 21 4.62 -63.33 4.98
CA ARG A 21 5.96 -63.83 4.64
C ARG A 21 6.78 -64.04 5.91
N TYR A 22 7.49 -65.16 6.02
CA TYR A 22 8.36 -65.46 7.15
C TYR A 22 9.62 -66.22 6.71
N ILE A 23 10.66 -66.16 7.52
CA ILE A 23 11.87 -66.95 7.34
C ILE A 23 12.43 -67.33 8.71
N THR A 24 13.00 -68.53 8.81
CA THR A 24 13.74 -68.99 9.99
C THR A 24 15.21 -68.98 9.64
N ILE A 25 16.01 -68.25 10.43
CA ILE A 25 17.45 -68.18 10.30
C ILE A 25 18.06 -68.85 11.52
N ASP A 26 18.75 -69.97 11.31
CA ASP A 26 19.48 -70.64 12.37
C ASP A 26 20.71 -69.82 12.76
N ARG A 27 20.97 -69.73 14.07
CA ARG A 27 22.11 -68.99 14.59
C ARG A 27 23.41 -69.76 14.34
N PRO A 28 24.38 -69.22 13.57
CA PRO A 28 25.68 -69.86 13.44
C PRO A 28 26.49 -69.77 14.74
N PRO A 29 27.36 -70.76 15.04
CA PRO A 29 28.25 -70.71 16.19
C PRO A 29 29.09 -69.43 16.23
N GLY A 30 29.16 -68.78 17.39
CA GLY A 30 29.99 -67.58 17.61
C GLY A 30 29.43 -66.27 17.05
N ILE A 31 28.27 -66.27 16.38
CA ILE A 31 27.64 -65.06 15.85
C ILE A 31 26.58 -64.53 16.83
N ASN A 32 26.69 -63.25 17.18
CA ASN A 32 25.75 -62.57 18.09
C ASN A 32 24.77 -61.67 17.35
N ASN A 33 25.18 -61.07 16.22
CA ASN A 33 24.38 -60.12 15.46
C ASN A 33 24.27 -60.54 14.00
N LEU A 34 23.12 -60.28 13.39
CA LEU A 34 22.88 -60.45 11.96
C LEU A 34 22.54 -59.08 11.36
N GLU A 35 23.34 -58.66 10.39
CA GLU A 35 22.99 -57.58 9.47
C GLU A 35 22.31 -58.19 8.24
N TYR A 36 21.22 -57.59 7.79
CA TYR A 36 20.43 -58.10 6.67
C TYR A 36 19.70 -56.98 5.91
N LYS A 37 19.34 -57.27 4.66
CA LYS A 37 18.54 -56.39 3.80
C LYS A 37 17.46 -57.23 3.14
N LEU A 38 16.25 -56.69 3.06
CA LEU A 38 15.15 -57.34 2.35
C LEU A 38 15.16 -56.92 0.88
N THR A 39 15.02 -57.89 -0.03
CA THR A 39 15.03 -57.68 -1.48
C THR A 39 13.93 -58.47 -2.18
N ARG A 40 13.71 -58.20 -3.48
CA ARG A 40 12.87 -59.02 -4.36
C ARG A 40 13.70 -59.80 -5.40
N GLY A 41 14.88 -60.27 -4.98
CA GLY A 41 15.76 -61.13 -5.79
C GLY A 41 17.08 -60.49 -6.20
N SER A 42 17.30 -59.20 -5.91
CA SER A 42 18.57 -58.51 -6.18
C SER A 42 18.77 -57.33 -5.23
N LEU A 43 20.02 -56.86 -5.06
CA LEU A 43 20.27 -55.62 -4.30
C LEU A 43 19.65 -54.37 -4.96
N SER A 44 19.47 -54.39 -6.29
CA SER A 44 18.77 -53.32 -7.02
C SER A 44 17.25 -53.29 -6.76
N SER A 45 16.69 -54.35 -6.18
CA SER A 45 15.28 -54.46 -5.76
C SER A 45 15.13 -54.48 -4.24
N SER A 46 16.03 -53.77 -3.55
CA SER A 46 16.05 -53.73 -2.11
C SER A 46 14.94 -52.84 -1.54
N GLU A 47 14.70 -52.99 -0.25
CA GLU A 47 13.72 -52.16 0.45
C GLU A 47 14.06 -50.67 0.38
N SER A 48 13.01 -49.87 0.18
CA SER A 48 13.05 -48.42 0.21
C SER A 48 12.12 -47.87 1.29
N ASP A 49 12.28 -46.58 1.57
CA ASP A 49 11.25 -45.80 2.24
C ASP A 49 10.01 -45.62 1.34
N GLU A 50 9.00 -44.94 1.85
CA GLU A 50 7.75 -44.64 1.13
C GLU A 50 7.92 -43.68 -0.07
N PHE A 51 9.13 -43.16 -0.30
CA PHE A 51 9.48 -42.26 -1.40
C PHE A 51 10.43 -42.92 -2.42
N GLY A 52 10.79 -44.19 -2.23
CA GLY A 52 11.69 -44.92 -3.12
C GLY A 52 13.18 -44.74 -2.81
N ASN A 53 13.55 -44.05 -1.72
CA ASN A 53 14.95 -43.96 -1.30
C ASN A 53 15.38 -45.24 -0.59
N GLU A 54 16.59 -45.71 -0.87
CA GLU A 54 17.15 -46.90 -0.21
C GLU A 54 17.27 -46.68 1.31
N VAL A 55 16.78 -47.63 2.11
CA VAL A 55 16.95 -47.59 3.58
C VAL A 55 18.24 -48.30 3.99
N SER A 56 18.89 -47.86 5.08
CA SER A 56 20.07 -48.56 5.59
C SER A 56 19.80 -50.03 5.93
N ASN A 57 20.84 -50.86 5.90
CA ASN A 57 20.77 -52.26 6.31
C ASN A 57 20.18 -52.40 7.72
N ARG A 58 19.41 -53.47 7.92
CA ARG A 58 18.80 -53.80 9.20
C ARG A 58 19.76 -54.65 10.03
N THR A 59 19.65 -54.55 11.34
CA THR A 59 20.43 -55.36 12.28
C THR A 59 19.51 -56.05 13.28
N MET A 60 19.81 -57.29 13.65
CA MET A 60 19.18 -58.00 14.76
C MET A 60 20.21 -58.70 15.64
N GLU A 61 19.92 -58.84 16.94
CA GLU A 61 20.74 -59.59 17.89
C GLU A 61 20.11 -60.95 18.21
N PHE A 62 20.88 -62.02 18.06
CA PHE A 62 20.45 -63.37 18.46
C PHE A 62 20.30 -63.47 19.99
N GLY A 63 19.29 -64.22 20.45
CA GLY A 63 19.07 -64.48 21.87
C GLY A 63 18.34 -63.36 22.64
N LYS A 64 18.00 -62.24 21.98
CA LYS A 64 17.16 -61.18 22.56
C LYS A 64 15.67 -61.38 22.30
N LYS A 65 15.31 -61.91 21.14
CA LYS A 65 13.93 -62.18 20.70
C LYS A 65 13.92 -63.39 19.75
N ASP A 66 12.90 -64.23 19.87
CA ASP A 66 12.74 -65.41 19.00
C ASP A 66 12.08 -65.07 17.66
N THR A 67 11.44 -63.91 17.54
CA THR A 67 10.79 -63.47 16.30
C THR A 67 10.81 -61.95 16.19
N ILE A 68 11.18 -61.45 15.02
CA ILE A 68 11.10 -60.03 14.67
C ILE A 68 10.02 -59.80 13.61
N LYS A 69 9.20 -58.76 13.80
CA LYS A 69 8.24 -58.31 12.78
C LYS A 69 8.84 -57.11 12.05
N VAL A 70 8.90 -57.20 10.73
CA VAL A 70 9.43 -56.16 9.85
C VAL A 70 8.35 -55.69 8.89
N SER A 71 8.34 -54.40 8.60
CA SER A 71 7.46 -53.79 7.60
C SER A 71 8.34 -53.09 6.57
N VAL A 72 8.17 -53.47 5.30
CA VAL A 72 8.80 -52.85 4.13
C VAL A 72 7.86 -51.78 3.60
N LYS A 73 8.35 -50.55 3.44
CA LYS A 73 7.55 -49.39 3.02
C LYS A 73 7.48 -49.24 1.50
N GLY A 74 8.55 -49.59 0.79
CA GLY A 74 8.60 -49.64 -0.67
C GLY A 74 9.74 -50.53 -1.17
N TRP A 75 9.92 -50.57 -2.48
CA TRP A 75 11.03 -51.26 -3.13
C TRP A 75 11.74 -50.32 -4.11
N THR A 76 13.07 -50.31 -4.12
CA THR A 76 13.87 -49.43 -4.99
C THR A 76 13.59 -49.64 -6.48
N ASP A 77 13.21 -50.86 -6.89
CA ASP A 77 12.85 -51.22 -8.27
C ASP A 77 11.33 -51.12 -8.55
N LYS A 78 10.51 -50.80 -7.55
CA LYS A 78 9.08 -50.46 -7.69
C LYS A 78 8.76 -49.22 -6.86
N PRO A 79 9.29 -48.04 -7.23
CA PRO A 79 8.91 -46.81 -6.57
C PRO A 79 7.40 -46.60 -6.75
N GLU A 80 6.68 -46.37 -5.65
CA GLU A 80 5.37 -45.70 -5.74
C GLU A 80 5.66 -44.31 -6.32
N THR A 81 5.15 -44.04 -7.52
CA THR A 81 5.50 -42.83 -8.29
C THR A 81 4.80 -41.59 -7.72
N LYS A 82 5.14 -41.20 -6.48
CA LYS A 82 4.89 -39.84 -6.01
C LYS A 82 6.09 -38.98 -6.45
N PRO A 83 5.89 -37.89 -7.19
CA PRO A 83 7.00 -37.04 -7.58
C PRO A 83 7.70 -36.51 -6.32
N VAL A 84 9.04 -36.50 -6.33
CA VAL A 84 9.86 -36.05 -5.19
C VAL A 84 9.70 -34.56 -4.87
N ARG A 85 8.94 -33.82 -5.68
CA ARG A 85 8.61 -32.41 -5.47
C ARG A 85 7.10 -32.21 -5.47
N VAL A 86 6.68 -31.16 -4.78
CA VAL A 86 5.34 -30.57 -4.82
C VAL A 86 5.45 -29.25 -5.59
N VAL A 87 4.48 -28.97 -6.45
CA VAL A 87 4.44 -27.72 -7.24
C VAL A 87 3.28 -26.86 -6.77
N LEU A 88 3.55 -25.61 -6.41
CA LEU A 88 2.53 -24.57 -6.29
C LEU A 88 2.44 -23.88 -7.65
N LEU A 89 1.26 -23.83 -8.26
CA LEU A 89 1.05 -23.21 -9.56
C LEU A 89 -0.02 -22.13 -9.44
N ILE A 90 0.30 -20.89 -9.80
CA ILE A 90 -0.70 -19.82 -9.88
C ILE A 90 -1.50 -20.00 -11.18
N SER A 91 -2.73 -20.51 -11.05
CA SER A 91 -3.66 -20.69 -12.16
C SER A 91 -4.33 -19.40 -12.59
N HIS A 92 -4.46 -18.42 -11.68
CA HIS A 92 -5.10 -17.15 -11.98
C HIS A 92 -4.54 -16.01 -11.11
N LEU A 93 -4.27 -14.88 -11.76
CA LEU A 93 -3.93 -13.60 -11.14
C LEU A 93 -4.97 -12.54 -11.52
N PRO A 94 -5.23 -11.56 -10.63
CA PRO A 94 -6.06 -10.40 -10.95
C PRO A 94 -5.52 -9.66 -12.17
N LYS A 95 -6.39 -9.16 -13.07
CA LYS A 95 -5.98 -8.46 -14.31
C LYS A 95 -5.06 -7.26 -14.05
N ASN A 96 -5.25 -6.57 -12.92
CA ASN A 96 -4.47 -5.41 -12.52
C ASN A 96 -3.14 -5.76 -11.82
N THR A 97 -2.76 -7.04 -11.76
CA THR A 97 -1.45 -7.43 -11.24
C THR A 97 -0.35 -6.85 -12.13
N PRO A 98 0.55 -5.99 -11.63
CA PRO A 98 1.62 -5.43 -12.43
C PRO A 98 2.52 -6.54 -12.97
N GLY A 99 2.69 -6.59 -14.29
CA GLY A 99 3.37 -7.73 -14.95
C GLY A 99 4.84 -7.91 -14.55
N THR A 100 5.48 -6.82 -14.09
CA THR A 100 6.88 -6.79 -13.62
C THR A 100 7.06 -7.20 -12.17
N ASP A 101 5.98 -7.22 -11.38
CA ASP A 101 6.11 -7.43 -9.95
C ASP A 101 6.47 -8.89 -9.64
N PRO A 102 7.46 -9.12 -8.77
CA PRO A 102 7.74 -10.46 -8.29
C PRO A 102 6.59 -10.96 -7.40
N VAL A 103 6.28 -12.25 -7.51
CA VAL A 103 5.29 -12.92 -6.67
C VAL A 103 6.02 -13.90 -5.76
N PHE A 104 5.67 -13.90 -4.47
CA PHE A 104 6.29 -14.74 -3.45
C PHE A 104 5.22 -15.53 -2.69
N PHE A 105 5.65 -16.54 -1.95
CA PHE A 105 4.85 -17.08 -0.84
C PHE A 105 5.58 -16.89 0.49
N ALA A 106 4.95 -16.17 1.41
CA ALA A 106 5.37 -16.09 2.81
C ALA A 106 4.81 -17.31 3.55
N SER A 107 5.64 -18.03 4.29
CA SER A 107 5.24 -19.29 4.91
C SER A 107 5.97 -19.61 6.20
N ASN A 108 5.49 -20.65 6.89
CA ASN A 108 6.21 -21.27 8.01
C ASN A 108 7.55 -21.93 7.61
N LEU A 109 7.94 -21.97 6.32
CA LEU A 109 9.29 -22.39 5.87
C LEU A 109 10.31 -21.24 5.84
N ASN A 110 9.87 -19.99 5.75
CA ASN A 110 10.74 -18.81 5.64
C ASN A 110 10.45 -17.77 6.72
N SER A 111 9.93 -18.22 7.86
CA SER A 111 9.53 -17.35 8.98
C SER A 111 8.62 -16.19 8.56
N TRP A 112 7.71 -16.44 7.61
CA TRP A 112 6.75 -15.45 7.12
C TRP A 112 7.38 -14.19 6.50
N ALA A 113 8.59 -14.30 5.93
CA ALA A 113 9.23 -13.21 5.20
C ALA A 113 8.54 -12.98 3.84
N ALA A 114 7.80 -11.87 3.71
CA ALA A 114 6.93 -11.58 2.56
C ALA A 114 7.64 -11.30 1.23
N GLY A 115 8.94 -11.00 1.23
CA GLY A 115 9.74 -10.68 0.04
C GLY A 115 11.03 -11.50 -0.07
N ASP A 116 11.07 -12.68 0.55
CA ASP A 116 12.26 -13.54 0.47
C ASP A 116 12.44 -14.09 -0.95
N LYS A 117 13.54 -13.68 -1.61
CA LYS A 117 13.88 -14.08 -2.98
C LYS A 117 14.05 -15.58 -3.17
N ASN A 118 14.38 -16.33 -2.12
CA ASN A 118 14.45 -17.79 -2.21
C ASN A 118 13.07 -18.43 -2.38
N TYR A 119 12.00 -17.70 -2.04
CA TYR A 119 10.60 -18.14 -2.07
C TYR A 119 9.79 -17.40 -3.15
N GLN A 120 10.48 -16.82 -4.13
CA GLN A 120 9.88 -16.16 -5.28
C GLN A 120 9.42 -17.20 -6.31
N PHE A 121 8.20 -17.05 -6.81
CA PHE A 121 7.70 -17.84 -7.94
C PHE A 121 8.51 -17.57 -9.21
N GLN A 122 8.68 -18.61 -10.01
CA GLN A 122 9.34 -18.57 -11.31
C GLN A 122 8.30 -18.68 -12.42
N ARG A 123 8.60 -18.17 -13.62
CA ARG A 123 7.72 -18.34 -14.79
C ARG A 123 8.19 -19.51 -15.64
N ASN A 124 7.26 -20.35 -16.10
CA ASN A 124 7.54 -21.36 -17.12
C ASN A 124 7.47 -20.75 -18.54
N ASN A 125 7.69 -21.57 -19.57
CA ASN A 125 7.66 -21.14 -20.98
C ASN A 125 6.28 -20.63 -21.44
N GLU A 126 5.22 -20.96 -20.70
CA GLU A 126 3.84 -20.51 -20.95
C GLU A 126 3.50 -19.24 -20.14
N GLY A 127 4.46 -18.70 -19.38
CA GLY A 127 4.30 -17.51 -18.54
C GLY A 127 3.60 -17.75 -17.19
N GLN A 128 3.23 -19.00 -16.89
CA GLN A 128 2.58 -19.38 -15.63
C GLN A 128 3.59 -19.31 -14.47
N LEU A 129 3.16 -18.78 -13.33
CA LEU A 129 3.97 -18.70 -12.13
C LEU A 129 3.91 -20.02 -11.36
N PHE A 130 5.07 -20.62 -11.10
CA PHE A 130 5.19 -21.85 -10.33
C PHE A 130 6.30 -21.75 -9.29
N TYR A 131 6.16 -22.51 -8.21
CA TYR A 131 7.21 -22.75 -7.23
C TYR A 131 7.28 -24.24 -6.93
N SER A 132 8.48 -24.81 -6.98
CA SER A 132 8.67 -26.24 -6.76
C SER A 132 9.45 -26.46 -5.47
N LEU A 133 8.97 -27.34 -4.60
CA LEU A 133 9.54 -27.60 -3.29
C LEU A 133 9.69 -29.10 -3.04
N PRO A 134 10.68 -29.56 -2.24
CA PRO A 134 10.83 -30.97 -1.92
C PRO A 134 9.61 -31.52 -1.19
N ARG A 135 9.17 -32.73 -1.58
CA ARG A 135 8.16 -33.50 -0.84
C ARG A 135 8.72 -33.87 0.52
N LYS A 136 7.98 -33.60 1.59
CA LYS A 136 8.32 -33.98 2.97
C LYS A 136 7.09 -34.01 3.86
N LYS A 137 7.17 -34.73 4.98
CA LYS A 137 6.14 -34.74 6.03
C LYS A 137 6.06 -33.38 6.72
N PHE A 138 5.27 -32.47 6.17
CA PHE A 138 5.18 -31.09 6.62
C PHE A 138 3.86 -30.44 6.20
N MET A 139 3.21 -29.74 7.13
CA MET A 139 2.06 -28.89 6.87
C MET A 139 2.56 -27.48 6.52
N LEU A 140 2.44 -27.11 5.25
CA LEU A 140 2.79 -25.78 4.77
C LEU A 140 1.63 -24.82 5.02
N ASP A 141 1.87 -23.82 5.87
CA ASP A 141 1.01 -22.65 6.01
C ASP A 141 1.62 -21.48 5.25
N TYR A 142 0.84 -20.79 4.41
CA TYR A 142 1.37 -19.74 3.56
C TYR A 142 0.33 -18.71 3.09
N LYS A 143 0.83 -17.58 2.60
CA LYS A 143 0.09 -16.54 1.88
C LYS A 143 0.89 -16.08 0.68
N ILE A 144 0.20 -15.67 -0.38
CA ILE A 144 0.81 -15.09 -1.58
C ILE A 144 0.93 -13.57 -1.43
N THR A 145 2.07 -13.02 -1.82
CA THR A 145 2.38 -11.58 -1.73
C THR A 145 3.11 -11.12 -3.00
N ARG A 146 3.24 -9.79 -3.15
CA ARG A 146 4.15 -9.16 -4.14
C ARG A 146 5.38 -8.51 -3.48
N GLY A 147 5.81 -9.05 -2.34
CA GLY A 147 7.05 -8.65 -1.66
C GLY A 147 6.86 -8.01 -0.29
N ASP A 148 5.65 -7.54 0.02
CA ASP A 148 5.32 -6.94 1.31
C ASP A 148 3.90 -7.31 1.76
N TRP A 149 3.62 -7.24 3.07
CA TRP A 149 2.30 -7.54 3.64
C TRP A 149 1.20 -6.58 3.20
N SER A 150 1.54 -5.34 2.84
CA SER A 150 0.59 -4.43 2.20
C SER A 150 0.11 -4.92 0.84
N THR A 151 0.87 -5.82 0.20
CA THR A 151 0.57 -6.39 -1.13
C THR A 151 0.07 -7.83 -1.09
N VAL A 152 -0.35 -8.30 0.09
CA VAL A 152 -0.82 -9.68 0.28
C VAL A 152 -2.12 -9.96 -0.46
N GLU A 153 -2.35 -11.22 -0.81
CA GLU A 153 -3.64 -11.67 -1.31
C GLU A 153 -4.77 -11.49 -0.28
N VAL A 154 -5.94 -11.17 -0.81
CA VAL A 154 -7.19 -11.00 -0.07
C VAL A 154 -8.32 -11.68 -0.85
N ASP A 155 -9.49 -11.82 -0.21
CA ASP A 155 -10.66 -12.33 -0.89
C ASP A 155 -11.12 -11.38 -2.02
N LYS A 156 -12.09 -11.83 -2.82
CA LYS A 156 -12.65 -11.02 -3.92
C LYS A 156 -13.15 -9.64 -3.47
N ASN A 157 -13.59 -9.54 -2.22
CA ASN A 157 -14.13 -8.33 -1.64
C ASN A 157 -13.03 -7.48 -0.98
N GLY A 158 -11.76 -7.91 -0.95
CA GLY A 158 -10.64 -7.20 -0.34
C GLY A 158 -10.44 -7.46 1.16
N TYR A 159 -11.10 -8.46 1.75
CA TYR A 159 -10.89 -8.86 3.15
C TYR A 159 -9.73 -9.85 3.30
N ASP A 160 -9.04 -9.78 4.43
CA ASP A 160 -7.98 -10.72 4.76
C ASP A 160 -8.54 -12.15 4.81
N ILE A 161 -7.92 -13.05 4.06
CA ILE A 161 -8.23 -14.48 4.09
C ILE A 161 -7.38 -15.19 5.16
N SER A 162 -7.85 -16.35 5.63
CA SER A 162 -7.01 -17.25 6.42
C SER A 162 -5.78 -17.73 5.64
N ASN A 163 -4.76 -18.20 6.35
CA ASN A 163 -3.59 -18.81 5.72
C ASN A 163 -4.01 -20.01 4.85
N ARG A 164 -3.39 -20.14 3.68
CA ARG A 164 -3.51 -21.34 2.86
C ARG A 164 -2.74 -22.47 3.53
N GLN A 165 -3.29 -23.67 3.48
CA GLN A 165 -2.67 -24.85 4.07
C GLN A 165 -2.47 -25.94 3.00
N THR A 166 -1.32 -26.59 3.01
CA THR A 166 -1.03 -27.70 2.09
C THR A 166 -0.20 -28.76 2.82
N ASN A 167 -0.67 -30.01 2.77
CA ASN A 167 0.12 -31.14 3.25
C ASN A 167 1.12 -31.58 2.18
N LEU A 168 2.41 -31.27 2.37
CA LEU A 168 3.46 -31.57 1.40
C LEU A 168 3.74 -33.07 1.24
N GLU A 169 3.31 -33.92 2.17
CA GLU A 169 3.44 -35.37 2.05
C GLU A 169 2.53 -35.92 0.94
N ASN A 170 1.34 -35.32 0.79
CA ASN A 170 0.24 -35.86 0.00
C ASN A 170 -0.09 -35.03 -1.26
N ALA A 171 0.25 -33.75 -1.29
CA ALA A 171 -0.02 -32.88 -2.43
C ALA A 171 0.91 -33.18 -3.61
N ASP A 172 0.44 -33.01 -4.85
CA ASP A 172 1.29 -33.05 -6.05
C ASP A 172 1.44 -31.64 -6.64
N THR A 173 0.48 -31.23 -7.48
CA THR A 173 0.34 -29.84 -7.93
C THR A 173 -0.81 -29.17 -7.20
N VAL A 174 -0.55 -28.03 -6.58
CA VAL A 174 -1.53 -27.17 -5.92
C VAL A 174 -1.80 -25.98 -6.80
N PHE A 175 -3.02 -25.92 -7.34
CA PHE A 175 -3.47 -24.79 -8.17
C PHE A 175 -3.97 -23.65 -7.27
N LEU A 176 -3.46 -22.45 -7.52
CA LEU A 176 -3.69 -21.26 -6.72
C LEU A 176 -4.34 -20.16 -7.56
N THR A 177 -5.48 -19.67 -7.08
CA THR A 177 -6.12 -18.47 -7.60
C THR A 177 -5.95 -17.34 -6.59
N VAL A 178 -5.31 -16.26 -7.01
CA VAL A 178 -5.30 -15.00 -6.26
C VAL A 178 -6.47 -14.17 -6.76
N SER A 179 -7.44 -13.88 -5.90
CA SER A 179 -8.64 -13.12 -6.30
C SER A 179 -8.37 -11.62 -6.38
N ARG A 180 -7.58 -11.09 -5.45
CA ARG A 180 -7.28 -9.66 -5.34
C ARG A 180 -6.04 -9.43 -4.46
N TRP A 181 -5.38 -8.29 -4.64
CA TRP A 181 -4.28 -7.82 -3.79
C TRP A 181 -4.78 -6.77 -2.80
N LYS A 182 -4.21 -6.72 -1.60
CA LYS A 182 -4.66 -5.83 -0.53
C LYS A 182 -4.49 -4.34 -0.86
N ASP A 183 -3.42 -4.01 -1.57
CA ASP A 183 -3.09 -2.65 -2.01
C ASP A 183 -3.69 -2.29 -3.37
N LEU A 184 -3.95 -3.26 -4.24
CA LEU A 184 -4.58 -2.99 -5.53
C LEU A 184 -6.10 -3.11 -5.35
N GLY A 185 -6.78 -1.97 -5.43
CA GLY A 185 -8.24 -1.89 -5.61
C GLY A 185 -8.76 -2.96 -6.58
N GLY A 186 -10.03 -3.35 -6.48
CA GLY A 186 -10.54 -4.54 -7.15
C GLY A 186 -10.38 -4.43 -8.66
N SER A 187 -9.88 -5.50 -9.27
CA SER A 187 -10.04 -5.77 -10.71
C SER A 187 -11.36 -6.51 -10.98
N GLY A 188 -12.37 -6.31 -10.15
CA GLY A 188 -13.70 -6.88 -10.42
C GLY A 188 -14.37 -6.01 -11.47
N ASP A 189 -14.83 -6.61 -12.56
CA ASP A 189 -15.64 -5.95 -13.60
C ASP A 189 -17.02 -5.45 -13.05
N ASP A 190 -17.19 -5.39 -11.72
CA ASP A 190 -18.41 -5.01 -10.98
C ASP A 190 -18.08 -4.18 -9.72
N ASP A 191 -16.98 -3.41 -9.71
CA ASP A 191 -16.76 -2.36 -8.71
C ASP A 191 -17.42 -1.05 -9.20
N MET A 192 -17.90 -0.22 -8.26
CA MET A 192 -18.20 1.18 -8.57
C MET A 192 -16.97 2.05 -8.34
N THR A 193 -16.82 3.11 -9.14
CA THR A 193 -15.73 4.08 -9.01
C THR A 193 -16.26 5.38 -8.41
N ILE A 194 -15.60 5.92 -7.40
CA ILE A 194 -15.83 7.29 -6.92
C ILE A 194 -14.61 8.12 -7.30
N ILE A 195 -14.85 9.21 -8.03
CA ILE A 195 -13.85 10.17 -8.47
C ILE A 195 -14.09 11.50 -7.73
N VAL A 196 -13.05 12.05 -7.12
CA VAL A 196 -13.02 13.46 -6.74
C VAL A 196 -12.26 14.20 -7.83
N ASP A 197 -12.99 14.94 -8.67
CA ASP A 197 -12.42 15.62 -9.83
C ASP A 197 -11.76 16.95 -9.47
N ARG A 198 -12.24 17.61 -8.42
CA ARG A 198 -11.77 18.88 -7.90
C ARG A 198 -11.72 18.89 -6.37
N VAL A 199 -10.65 19.46 -5.85
CA VAL A 199 -10.46 19.80 -4.43
C VAL A 199 -10.13 21.29 -4.33
N PRO A 200 -10.37 21.98 -3.20
CA PRO A 200 -10.05 23.40 -3.10
C PRO A 200 -8.54 23.65 -3.18
N GLU A 201 -8.13 24.84 -3.65
CA GLU A 201 -6.72 25.24 -3.72
C GLU A 201 -6.00 25.21 -2.36
N THR A 202 -6.77 25.33 -1.28
CA THR A 202 -6.28 25.22 0.10
C THR A 202 -5.88 23.79 0.49
N THR A 203 -6.19 22.79 -0.35
CA THR A 203 -5.80 21.40 -0.11
C THR A 203 -4.28 21.24 -0.18
N PRO A 204 -3.62 20.73 0.88
CA PRO A 204 -2.18 20.50 0.84
C PRO A 204 -1.76 19.60 -0.31
N GLU A 205 -0.64 19.91 -0.97
CA GLU A 205 -0.17 19.22 -2.18
C GLU A 205 -0.11 17.68 -2.05
N ASN A 206 0.30 17.20 -0.87
CA ASN A 206 0.46 15.78 -0.53
C ASN A 206 -0.68 15.24 0.37
N ALA A 207 -1.84 15.91 0.37
CA ALA A 207 -2.99 15.45 1.13
C ALA A 207 -3.41 14.04 0.71
N LYS A 208 -3.66 13.20 1.72
CA LYS A 208 -4.31 11.90 1.53
C LYS A 208 -5.81 12.12 1.66
N LEU A 209 -6.59 11.46 0.82
CA LEU A 209 -8.05 11.45 0.94
C LEU A 209 -8.53 10.06 1.29
N TYR A 210 -9.59 10.01 2.09
CA TYR A 210 -10.24 8.79 2.53
C TYR A 210 -11.74 8.93 2.39
N ILE A 211 -12.40 7.85 2.02
CA ILE A 211 -13.85 7.72 2.11
C ILE A 211 -14.22 6.99 3.40
N SER A 212 -15.17 7.54 4.14
CA SER A 212 -15.65 6.99 5.41
C SER A 212 -17.16 6.90 5.40
N GLY A 213 -17.72 5.75 5.78
CA GLY A 213 -19.13 5.48 5.58
C GLY A 213 -19.65 4.20 6.23
N SER A 214 -20.89 3.84 5.92
CA SER A 214 -21.57 2.67 6.50
C SER A 214 -20.86 1.32 6.25
N PHE A 215 -19.95 1.27 5.28
CA PHE A 215 -19.18 0.07 4.90
C PHE A 215 -17.81 -0.04 5.59
N ASN A 216 -17.40 0.94 6.40
CA ASN A 216 -16.08 0.96 7.04
C ASN A 216 -16.10 1.31 8.54
N ASP A 217 -17.26 1.25 9.18
CA ASP A 217 -17.51 1.63 10.58
C ASP A 217 -17.28 3.12 10.86
N TRP A 218 -17.43 3.98 9.84
CA TRP A 218 -17.19 5.42 9.94
C TRP A 218 -15.77 5.77 10.44
N ASP A 219 -14.77 4.96 10.08
CA ASP A 219 -13.36 5.25 10.37
C ASP A 219 -12.77 6.19 9.29
N PRO A 220 -12.45 7.47 9.63
CA PRO A 220 -12.00 8.48 8.67
C PRO A 220 -10.58 8.26 8.14
N GLY A 221 -9.76 7.43 8.81
CA GLY A 221 -8.35 7.22 8.48
C GLY A 221 -8.04 5.85 7.92
N LYS A 222 -9.05 5.02 7.64
CA LYS A 222 -8.88 3.61 7.30
C LYS A 222 -8.13 3.45 5.98
N LEU A 223 -6.88 2.98 6.04
CA LEU A 223 -5.96 2.89 4.90
C LEU A 223 -6.54 2.20 3.66
N ARG A 224 -7.40 1.20 3.85
CA ARG A 224 -8.07 0.47 2.75
C ARG A 224 -9.03 1.37 1.92
N TYR A 225 -9.54 2.43 2.53
CA TYR A 225 -10.46 3.38 1.91
C TYR A 225 -9.79 4.70 1.54
N LYS A 226 -8.47 4.69 1.45
CA LYS A 226 -7.67 5.80 0.92
C LYS A 226 -7.83 5.87 -0.61
N PHE A 227 -8.08 7.06 -1.12
CA PHE A 227 -8.07 7.32 -2.56
C PHE A 227 -6.66 7.21 -3.14
N TRP A 228 -6.60 6.87 -4.43
CA TRP A 228 -5.42 6.99 -5.28
C TRP A 228 -5.47 8.32 -6.03
N LYS A 229 -4.31 8.90 -6.35
CA LYS A 229 -4.22 10.14 -7.14
C LYS A 229 -3.65 9.80 -8.51
N ASP A 230 -4.36 10.17 -9.57
CA ASP A 230 -3.89 9.96 -10.95
C ASP A 230 -2.89 11.04 -11.39
N ALA A 231 -2.31 10.87 -12.60
CA ALA A 231 -1.33 11.81 -13.14
C ALA A 231 -1.91 13.21 -13.44
N ALA A 232 -3.24 13.32 -13.57
CA ALA A 232 -3.95 14.59 -13.73
C ALA A 232 -4.30 15.23 -12.38
N GLY A 233 -3.95 14.60 -11.27
CA GLY A 233 -4.19 15.09 -9.91
C GLY A 233 -5.58 14.76 -9.35
N ARG A 234 -6.42 14.01 -10.08
CA ARG A 234 -7.74 13.58 -9.60
C ARG A 234 -7.60 12.43 -8.63
N TYR A 235 -8.49 12.38 -7.65
CA TYR A 235 -8.52 11.28 -6.70
C TYR A 235 -9.58 10.26 -7.10
N PHE A 236 -9.27 8.97 -7.02
CA PHE A 236 -10.22 7.91 -7.31
C PHE A 236 -10.12 6.73 -6.33
N ILE A 237 -11.24 6.05 -6.12
CA ILE A 237 -11.31 4.79 -5.38
C ILE A 237 -12.36 3.87 -5.99
N ASN A 238 -12.05 2.57 -6.01
CA ASN A 238 -13.00 1.52 -6.40
C ASN A 238 -13.55 0.85 -5.16
N LEU A 239 -14.88 0.80 -5.06
CA LEU A 239 -15.59 0.11 -3.99
C LEU A 239 -16.31 -1.11 -4.58
N PRO A 240 -16.27 -2.28 -3.92
CA PRO A 240 -17.04 -3.44 -4.34
C PRO A 240 -18.52 -3.10 -4.40
N ARG A 241 -19.18 -3.39 -5.52
CA ARG A 241 -20.62 -3.22 -5.63
C ARG A 241 -21.35 -4.17 -4.68
N ARG A 242 -22.41 -3.67 -4.07
CA ARG A 242 -23.29 -4.41 -3.14
C ARG A 242 -24.74 -4.14 -3.51
N ASN A 243 -25.67 -4.71 -2.75
CA ASN A 243 -27.08 -4.36 -2.85
C ASN A 243 -27.43 -3.36 -1.74
N GLY A 244 -28.34 -2.44 -2.06
CA GLY A 244 -28.88 -1.48 -1.10
C GLY A 244 -28.11 -0.15 -1.05
N ASP A 245 -28.49 0.66 -0.07
CA ASP A 245 -28.00 2.01 0.09
C ASP A 245 -26.71 2.04 0.92
N PHE A 246 -25.91 3.08 0.68
CA PHE A 246 -24.75 3.39 1.49
C PHE A 246 -24.62 4.89 1.70
N GLU A 247 -23.96 5.22 2.80
CA GLU A 247 -23.71 6.59 3.20
C GLU A 247 -22.22 6.80 3.34
N PHE A 248 -21.73 7.98 2.98
CA PHE A 248 -20.32 8.32 3.17
C PHE A 248 -20.03 9.83 3.25
N ARG A 249 -18.86 10.15 3.78
CA ARG A 249 -18.18 11.44 3.70
C ARG A 249 -16.73 11.25 3.26
N ILE A 250 -16.13 12.31 2.74
CA ILE A 250 -14.70 12.34 2.39
C ILE A 250 -13.94 13.15 3.44
N THR A 251 -12.79 12.64 3.84
CA THR A 251 -11.91 13.29 4.83
C THR A 251 -10.45 13.25 4.38
N ARG A 252 -9.60 14.03 5.05
CA ARG A 252 -8.14 13.93 4.91
C ARG A 252 -7.48 13.03 5.97
N GLY A 253 -8.26 12.18 6.64
CA GLY A 253 -7.79 11.17 7.60
C GLY A 253 -8.38 11.31 9.00
N SER A 254 -9.14 12.38 9.28
CA SER A 254 -9.85 12.59 10.54
C SER A 254 -11.16 13.36 10.33
N TRP A 255 -12.04 13.36 11.33
CA TRP A 255 -13.31 14.10 11.25
C TRP A 255 -13.14 15.62 11.32
N GLU A 256 -12.05 16.09 11.92
CA GLU A 256 -11.65 17.50 11.93
C GLU A 256 -11.28 17.97 10.53
N SER A 257 -10.83 17.06 9.66
CA SER A 257 -10.41 17.32 8.27
C SER A 257 -11.41 16.80 7.23
N THR A 258 -12.69 16.77 7.60
CA THR A 258 -13.80 16.38 6.72
C THR A 258 -14.19 17.49 5.75
N GLN A 259 -14.80 17.11 4.62
CA GLN A 259 -15.38 18.06 3.67
C GLN A 259 -16.53 18.86 4.29
N VAL A 260 -16.66 20.12 3.88
CA VAL A 260 -17.73 21.06 4.26
C VAL A 260 -18.21 21.80 3.01
N ASP A 261 -19.31 22.55 3.13
CA ASP A 261 -19.74 23.42 2.03
C ASP A 261 -18.77 24.59 1.79
N ALA A 262 -19.01 25.39 0.74
CA ALA A 262 -18.16 26.52 0.40
C ALA A 262 -17.97 27.51 1.57
N ASN A 263 -18.99 27.69 2.41
CA ASN A 263 -18.96 28.60 3.56
C ASN A 263 -18.34 27.95 4.82
N GLY A 264 -17.81 26.73 4.73
CA GLY A 264 -17.24 26.00 5.86
C GLY A 264 -18.27 25.31 6.76
N SER A 265 -19.55 25.26 6.37
CA SER A 265 -20.60 24.63 7.17
C SER A 265 -20.66 23.11 6.95
N ASP A 266 -20.96 22.37 8.02
CA ASP A 266 -21.09 20.91 7.95
C ASP A 266 -22.22 20.49 6.99
N ILE A 267 -21.91 19.50 6.15
CA ILE A 267 -22.85 18.91 5.19
C ILE A 267 -23.24 17.49 5.61
N PRO A 268 -24.47 17.04 5.27
CA PRO A 268 -24.88 15.66 5.53
C PRO A 268 -24.02 14.67 4.72
N PRO A 269 -23.93 13.40 5.16
CA PRO A 269 -23.33 12.35 4.34
C PRO A 269 -24.00 12.24 2.98
N TYR A 270 -23.22 11.91 1.96
CA TYR A 270 -23.77 11.47 0.68
C TYR A 270 -24.52 10.16 0.88
N GLN A 271 -25.68 10.04 0.25
CA GLN A 271 -26.53 8.85 0.26
C GLN A 271 -26.77 8.40 -1.17
N TYR A 272 -26.43 7.14 -1.47
CA TYR A 272 -26.58 6.54 -2.79
C TYR A 272 -26.89 5.06 -2.70
N ASN A 273 -27.45 4.46 -3.76
CA ASN A 273 -27.50 3.01 -3.89
C ASN A 273 -26.26 2.50 -4.62
N TYR A 274 -25.76 1.33 -4.23
CA TYR A 274 -24.59 0.73 -4.90
C TYR A 274 -24.84 0.44 -6.40
N GLN A 275 -26.09 0.33 -6.83
CA GLN A 275 -26.48 -0.03 -8.19
C GLN A 275 -26.77 1.19 -9.09
N ASP A 276 -26.73 2.41 -8.55
CA ASP A 276 -27.16 3.61 -9.29
C ASP A 276 -26.17 4.05 -10.38
N PHE A 277 -24.89 3.67 -10.26
CA PHE A 277 -23.83 4.14 -11.14
C PHE A 277 -22.65 3.19 -11.22
N ASP A 278 -21.93 3.25 -12.34
CA ASP A 278 -20.58 2.68 -12.46
C ASP A 278 -19.51 3.66 -11.97
N THR A 279 -19.75 4.95 -12.15
CA THR A 279 -18.84 6.02 -11.72
C THR A 279 -19.63 7.20 -11.16
N LEU A 280 -19.27 7.62 -9.95
CA LEU A 280 -19.75 8.83 -9.30
C LEU A 280 -18.62 9.85 -9.24
N THR A 281 -18.84 11.04 -9.80
CA THR A 281 -17.89 12.15 -9.76
C THR A 281 -18.36 13.19 -8.75
N LEU A 282 -17.46 13.65 -7.89
CA LEU A 282 -17.69 14.61 -6.83
C LEU A 282 -16.67 15.74 -6.89
N ALA A 283 -17.08 16.92 -6.45
CA ALA A 283 -16.19 18.04 -6.16
C ALA A 283 -16.24 18.34 -4.66
N ILE A 284 -15.08 18.66 -4.08
CA ILE A 284 -14.98 19.13 -2.69
C ILE A 284 -14.80 20.64 -2.73
N GLU A 285 -15.70 21.35 -2.05
CA GLU A 285 -15.68 22.81 -2.02
C GLU A 285 -14.74 23.34 -0.95
N ASN A 286 -14.75 22.77 0.26
CA ASN A 286 -13.86 23.23 1.35
C ASN A 286 -13.58 22.14 2.41
N TRP A 287 -12.63 22.40 3.32
CA TRP A 287 -12.23 21.51 4.42
C TRP A 287 -12.52 22.13 5.79
N LYS A 288 -13.05 21.33 6.73
CA LYS A 288 -13.42 21.80 8.07
C LYS A 288 -12.26 22.39 8.88
N ASP A 289 -11.06 21.84 8.74
CA ASP A 289 -9.84 22.28 9.44
C ASP A 289 -9.01 23.30 8.66
N ILE A 290 -9.39 23.60 7.42
CA ILE A 290 -8.75 24.63 6.61
C ILE A 290 -9.85 25.60 6.19
N PRO A 291 -10.20 26.59 7.03
CA PRO A 291 -11.14 27.62 6.62
C PRO A 291 -10.66 28.24 5.30
N GLU A 292 -11.62 28.60 4.43
CA GLU A 292 -11.31 29.42 3.26
C GLU A 292 -10.48 30.61 3.77
N LYS A 293 -9.30 30.84 3.18
CA LYS A 293 -8.50 32.02 3.51
C LYS A 293 -9.42 33.22 3.30
N GLU A 294 -9.88 33.83 4.39
CA GLU A 294 -10.76 34.99 4.31
C GLU A 294 -10.15 35.96 3.32
N MET A 295 -10.91 36.26 2.27
CA MET A 295 -10.48 37.26 1.31
C MET A 295 -10.64 38.60 2.02
N TYR A 296 -9.56 39.10 2.61
CA TYR A 296 -9.59 40.37 3.31
C TYR A 296 -9.68 41.49 2.27
N GLN A 297 -10.72 42.32 2.40
CA GLN A 297 -10.74 43.63 1.75
C GLN A 297 -10.24 44.67 2.74
N ILE A 298 -9.21 45.42 2.36
CA ILE A 298 -8.61 46.43 3.21
C ILE A 298 -8.51 47.73 2.45
N THR A 299 -8.98 48.81 3.08
CA THR A 299 -8.87 50.17 2.55
C THR A 299 -7.72 50.89 3.24
N ILE A 300 -6.77 51.38 2.46
CA ILE A 300 -5.63 52.18 2.94
C ILE A 300 -5.93 53.64 2.62
N VAL A 301 -5.96 54.49 3.64
CA VAL A 301 -6.12 55.95 3.50
C VAL A 301 -4.81 56.60 3.96
N ILE A 302 -4.24 57.47 3.12
CA ILE A 302 -3.11 58.30 3.55
C ILE A 302 -3.70 59.56 4.19
N ASP A 303 -3.69 59.60 5.52
CA ASP A 303 -4.31 60.64 6.32
C ASP A 303 -3.49 61.94 6.30
N LYS A 304 -2.15 61.80 6.25
CA LYS A 304 -1.21 62.91 6.15
C LYS A 304 -0.22 62.62 5.03
N ILE A 305 -0.10 63.58 4.12
CA ILE A 305 0.87 63.57 3.02
C ILE A 305 1.74 64.85 3.08
N PRO A 306 3.04 64.81 2.74
CA PRO A 306 3.90 65.97 2.82
C PRO A 306 3.38 67.13 1.95
N ALA A 307 3.37 68.36 2.48
CA ALA A 307 2.85 69.53 1.76
C ALA A 307 3.61 69.85 0.46
N ASN A 308 4.87 69.40 0.35
CA ASN A 308 5.70 69.52 -0.85
C ASN A 308 5.50 68.36 -1.86
N THR A 309 4.43 67.56 -1.70
CA THR A 309 4.05 66.54 -2.69
C THR A 309 3.54 67.23 -3.96
N PRO A 310 4.14 66.99 -5.14
CA PRO A 310 3.65 67.56 -6.38
C PRO A 310 2.20 67.15 -6.66
N VAL A 311 1.38 68.12 -7.08
CA VAL A 311 -0.08 67.94 -7.24
C VAL A 311 -0.44 66.86 -8.28
N ASN A 312 0.40 66.66 -9.29
CA ASN A 312 0.16 65.72 -10.37
C ASN A 312 0.77 64.33 -10.16
N ASP A 313 1.46 64.11 -9.04
CA ASP A 313 2.11 62.84 -8.80
C ASP A 313 1.09 61.78 -8.37
N GLN A 314 1.20 60.62 -9.00
CA GLN A 314 0.49 59.43 -8.58
C GLN A 314 1.18 58.83 -7.37
N ILE A 315 0.38 58.31 -6.43
CA ILE A 315 0.87 57.62 -5.24
C ILE A 315 0.64 56.12 -5.46
N PHE A 316 1.64 55.30 -5.18
CA PHE A 316 1.63 53.86 -5.43
C PHE A 316 1.86 53.10 -4.13
N LEU A 317 1.18 51.96 -4.01
CA LEU A 317 1.53 50.93 -3.04
C LEU A 317 2.54 49.97 -3.68
N ALA A 318 3.67 49.73 -3.02
CA ALA A 318 4.68 48.76 -3.41
C ALA A 318 4.77 47.63 -2.36
N PRO A 319 3.90 46.61 -2.42
CA PRO A 319 3.88 45.50 -1.48
C PRO A 319 4.78 44.34 -1.92
N ASP A 320 5.13 43.48 -0.98
CA ASP A 320 5.84 42.23 -1.23
C ASP A 320 5.17 41.33 -2.28
N PHE A 321 3.83 41.23 -2.27
CA PHE A 321 3.08 40.36 -3.17
C PHE A 321 3.12 40.81 -4.64
N ASN A 322 3.43 42.08 -4.94
CA ASN A 322 3.59 42.54 -6.32
C ASN A 322 5.04 42.47 -6.83
N GLY A 323 5.92 41.81 -6.07
CA GLY A 323 7.34 41.74 -6.37
C GLY A 323 8.08 43.05 -6.14
N TRP A 324 7.58 43.91 -5.24
CA TRP A 324 8.16 45.22 -4.94
C TRP A 324 8.25 46.14 -6.16
N ASN A 325 7.23 46.12 -7.03
CA ASN A 325 7.15 47.03 -8.17
C ASN A 325 6.58 48.41 -7.71
N PRO A 326 7.38 49.50 -7.69
CA PRO A 326 6.95 50.79 -7.15
C PRO A 326 6.08 51.62 -8.10
N GLU A 327 5.86 51.16 -9.33
CA GLU A 327 5.11 51.85 -10.38
C GLU A 327 3.95 51.00 -10.93
N ASP A 328 3.50 50.03 -10.13
CA ASP A 328 2.40 49.13 -10.49
C ASP A 328 1.08 49.90 -10.65
N ARG A 329 0.61 49.98 -11.91
CA ARG A 329 -0.60 50.74 -12.25
C ARG A 329 -1.89 50.17 -11.68
N GLN A 330 -1.88 48.92 -11.20
CA GLN A 330 -3.03 48.32 -10.51
C GLN A 330 -3.12 48.77 -9.05
N LEU A 331 -2.05 49.34 -8.50
CA LEU A 331 -1.92 49.73 -7.09
C LEU A 331 -1.73 51.25 -6.91
N ILE A 332 -2.38 52.03 -7.78
CA ILE A 332 -2.42 53.49 -7.70
C ILE A 332 -3.52 53.93 -6.73
N PHE A 333 -3.18 54.80 -5.79
CA PHE A 333 -4.16 55.43 -4.92
C PHE A 333 -5.06 56.39 -5.71
N GLY A 334 -6.37 56.21 -5.55
CA GLY A 334 -7.37 57.20 -5.91
C GLY A 334 -7.41 58.35 -4.90
N ARG A 335 -8.49 59.14 -4.93
CA ARG A 335 -8.69 60.28 -4.03
C ARG A 335 -10.09 60.23 -3.43
N LEU A 336 -10.20 60.45 -2.13
CA LEU A 336 -11.46 60.73 -1.45
C LEU A 336 -11.98 62.13 -1.84
N THR A 337 -13.22 62.43 -1.48
CA THR A 337 -13.86 63.75 -1.72
C THR A 337 -13.12 64.90 -1.03
N ASP A 338 -12.42 64.63 0.06
CA ASP A 338 -11.57 65.58 0.79
C ASP A 338 -10.12 65.65 0.27
N GLY A 339 -9.79 64.88 -0.77
CA GLY A 339 -8.48 64.87 -1.42
C GLY A 339 -7.45 63.90 -0.84
N ARG A 340 -7.75 63.20 0.27
CA ARG A 340 -6.84 62.18 0.83
C ARG A 340 -6.67 61.00 -0.15
N PRO A 341 -5.43 60.49 -0.36
CA PRO A 341 -5.23 59.27 -1.15
C PRO A 341 -5.93 58.07 -0.53
N VAL A 342 -6.58 57.24 -1.36
CA VAL A 342 -7.25 56.01 -0.91
C VAL A 342 -7.04 54.87 -1.90
N LEU A 343 -6.80 53.66 -1.40
CA LEU A 343 -6.71 52.43 -2.18
C LEU A 343 -7.36 51.27 -1.43
N THR A 344 -8.23 50.51 -2.09
CA THR A 344 -8.80 49.26 -1.56
C THR A 344 -8.17 48.09 -2.29
N ILE A 345 -7.62 47.13 -1.54
CA ILE A 345 -7.04 45.89 -2.09
C ILE A 345 -7.75 44.67 -1.50
N ALA A 346 -7.80 43.58 -2.27
CA ALA A 346 -8.26 42.28 -1.83
C ALA A 346 -7.06 41.32 -1.73
N THR A 347 -6.99 40.53 -0.66
CA THR A 347 -5.85 39.62 -0.42
C THR A 347 -6.27 38.37 0.35
N HIS A 348 -5.55 37.28 0.07
CA HIS A 348 -5.67 36.00 0.78
C HIS A 348 -4.51 35.78 1.77
N GLY A 349 -3.64 36.78 1.96
CA GLY A 349 -2.57 36.77 2.96
C GLY A 349 -3.09 37.09 4.36
N ASN A 350 -2.29 36.81 5.39
CA ASN A 350 -2.55 37.29 6.76
C ASN A 350 -1.73 38.55 7.11
N LYS A 351 -0.73 38.89 6.28
CA LYS A 351 0.01 40.15 6.35
C LYS A 351 0.56 40.55 4.98
N MET A 352 0.99 41.81 4.86
CA MET A 352 1.88 42.27 3.79
C MET A 352 2.97 43.18 4.36
N ASP A 353 4.16 43.09 3.80
CA ASP A 353 5.21 44.10 3.96
C ASP A 353 5.19 45.05 2.74
N PHE A 354 5.28 46.36 2.93
CA PHE A 354 5.10 47.33 1.86
C PHE A 354 5.82 48.67 2.07
N LYS A 355 5.82 49.48 1.00
CA LYS A 355 6.27 50.88 0.94
C LYS A 355 5.29 51.71 0.14
N ILE A 356 5.24 53.02 0.41
CA ILE A 356 4.55 54.00 -0.42
C ILE A 356 5.56 54.79 -1.27
N THR A 357 5.27 54.96 -2.55
CA THR A 357 6.13 55.72 -3.48
C THR A 357 5.33 56.68 -4.35
N ARG A 358 6.03 57.58 -5.05
CA ARG A 358 5.46 58.41 -6.12
C ARG A 358 5.83 57.94 -7.53
N GLY A 359 5.96 56.62 -7.73
CA GLY A 359 6.31 56.01 -9.02
C GLY A 359 7.79 55.67 -9.18
N GLY A 360 8.49 55.39 -8.07
CA GLY A 360 9.88 54.96 -8.11
C GLY A 360 10.55 54.96 -6.73
N TRP A 361 11.61 54.16 -6.57
CA TRP A 361 12.34 54.07 -5.30
C TRP A 361 13.08 55.34 -4.90
N HIS A 362 13.37 56.24 -5.84
CA HIS A 362 13.96 57.55 -5.53
C HIS A 362 12.95 58.54 -4.92
N THR A 363 11.64 58.24 -4.99
CA THR A 363 10.54 59.04 -4.41
C THR A 363 9.81 58.29 -3.29
N VAL A 364 10.42 57.26 -2.71
CA VAL A 364 9.84 56.49 -1.59
C VAL A 364 9.70 57.34 -0.33
N GLU A 365 8.73 56.98 0.51
CA GLU A 365 8.58 57.54 1.85
C GLU A 365 9.83 57.33 2.73
N VAL A 366 10.10 58.33 3.56
CA VAL A 366 11.20 58.38 4.52
C VAL A 366 10.70 59.03 5.81
N ASN A 367 11.49 58.94 6.89
CA ASN A 367 11.11 59.57 8.15
C ASN A 367 11.20 61.12 8.04
N GLN A 368 10.76 61.82 9.08
CA GLN A 368 10.81 63.29 9.15
C GLN A 368 12.21 63.91 8.92
N TYR A 369 13.29 63.16 9.12
CA TYR A 369 14.68 63.59 8.92
C TYR A 369 15.22 63.24 7.52
N GLY A 370 14.42 62.58 6.68
CA GLY A 370 14.82 62.13 5.34
C GLY A 370 15.53 60.77 5.32
N GLU A 371 15.59 60.06 6.46
CA GLU A 371 16.25 58.76 6.56
C GLU A 371 15.31 57.63 6.16
N GLU A 372 15.87 56.55 5.62
CA GLU A 372 15.11 55.38 5.22
C GLU A 372 14.43 54.72 6.43
N ILE A 373 13.11 54.53 6.31
CA ILE A 373 12.35 53.75 7.29
C ILE A 373 12.42 52.26 6.95
N THR A 374 12.09 51.39 7.90
CA THR A 374 11.85 49.97 7.62
C THR A 374 10.63 49.79 6.71
N ASN A 375 10.43 48.59 6.16
CA ASN A 375 9.18 48.26 5.49
C ASN A 375 8.02 48.40 6.49
N ARG A 376 6.88 48.93 6.01
CA ARG A 376 5.65 48.92 6.80
C ARG A 376 5.09 47.50 6.75
N THR A 377 4.57 47.01 7.86
CA THR A 377 3.89 45.72 7.93
C THR A 377 2.42 45.97 8.25
N LEU A 378 1.52 45.40 7.45
CA LEU A 378 0.09 45.40 7.72
C LEU A 378 -0.37 43.97 7.96
N TYR A 379 -1.04 43.71 9.08
CA TYR A 379 -1.70 42.44 9.38
C TYR A 379 -3.19 42.55 9.00
N PHE A 380 -3.67 41.60 8.20
CA PHE A 380 -5.06 41.60 7.75
C PHE A 380 -5.99 40.97 8.80
N GLY A 381 -7.27 41.33 8.78
CA GLY A 381 -8.29 40.81 9.71
C GLY A 381 -8.45 41.56 11.04
N PHE A 382 -7.67 42.62 11.29
CA PHE A 382 -7.79 43.44 12.52
C PHE A 382 -8.55 44.76 12.31
N ALA A 383 -8.64 45.24 11.06
CA ALA A 383 -9.38 46.44 10.69
C ALA A 383 -9.70 46.40 9.18
N ASP A 384 -10.82 47.01 8.79
CA ASP A 384 -11.23 47.14 7.37
C ASP A 384 -10.64 48.40 6.71
N THR A 385 -10.14 49.34 7.52
CA THR A 385 -9.50 50.57 7.07
C THR A 385 -8.26 50.90 7.91
N VAL A 386 -7.17 51.25 7.23
CA VAL A 386 -5.89 51.63 7.84
C VAL A 386 -5.53 53.04 7.40
N TYR A 387 -5.17 53.87 8.37
CA TYR A 387 -4.73 55.24 8.14
C TYR A 387 -3.20 55.32 8.24
N LEU A 388 -2.57 55.92 7.23
CA LEU A 388 -1.12 56.09 7.14
C LEU A 388 -0.76 57.57 7.15
N GLU A 389 0.35 57.89 7.80
CA GLU A 389 1.00 59.19 7.69
C GLU A 389 2.34 59.04 6.98
N ILE A 390 2.59 59.92 6.01
CA ILE A 390 3.86 60.05 5.30
C ILE A 390 4.48 61.37 5.73
N ASP A 391 5.65 61.30 6.38
CA ASP A 391 6.33 62.49 6.90
C ASP A 391 7.07 63.25 5.80
N ARG A 392 7.78 62.54 4.92
CA ARG A 392 8.64 63.13 3.88
C ARG A 392 8.88 62.15 2.73
N TRP A 393 9.32 62.67 1.58
CA TRP A 393 9.76 61.88 0.43
C TRP A 393 11.28 61.91 0.30
N ARG A 394 11.91 60.82 -0.15
CA ARG A 394 13.36 60.70 -0.27
C ARG A 394 14.02 61.84 -1.07
N ASP A 395 13.37 62.32 -2.12
CA ASP A 395 13.82 63.37 -3.03
C ASP A 395 13.42 64.80 -2.60
N ARG A 396 12.77 65.01 -1.45
CA ARG A 396 12.16 66.29 -1.07
C ARG A 396 12.37 66.66 0.37
#